data_AF-A0AAN2BKD6-F1
#
_entry.id   AF-A0AAN2BKD6-F1
#
_cell.length_a   1.000
_cell.length_b   1.000
_cell.length_c   1.000
_cell.angle_alpha   90.00
_cell.angle_beta   90.00
_cell.angle_gamma   90.00
#
_symmetry.space_group_name_H-M   'P 1'
#
loop_
_entity.id
_entity.type
_entity.pdbx_description
1 polymer ?
#
loop_
_entity_poly.entity_id
_entity_poly.type
_entity_poly.pdbx_seq_one_letter_code
_entity_poly.pdbx_strand_id
1 'polypeptide(L)'
;MHNEPTFAVVGHPNKGKSSIVAALTHTDSVSISALSGTTTQAQSFSFYLAGQPLYHLVDTPGFQRPRQLLDYIEQHAANASERLAAIHRFITEYHQKNVQQSSAPRFKDEVELLTPILDGAGIIYVVDGSVPYTPEYEAEMTLLQWTGQPRMALINPIGGEQYVGEWESALGQFFSLVRVFNPMTASVDKQCAILSAFAQLSTQWQPSLARSQQLILQQQQQHATQAAFALSQYLIEVLRYSTVLPLPDESLKNTLKKQLQSQYKYALKQREEQFQASIAILYEHQNLQAEGDELVLDYPDIFDQSAWYLFGLTRQKLVALSASAGAAAGALLDIGVGGASLMTGAVLGGITSGAASLYFSAEPEKISLKKMPLGGQQLMAGPVKNLQFAFVLLGRALSFQRAVAQHSHANRDVLQLRYEQDEHWLQTLDKTQQLSLTRLLQKAGKGLSAREVEKLQEIVMALISKVE
;
A
#
# COMPACT_ATOMS: atom_id res chain seq x y z
N MET A 1 -22.15 -12.10 -25.55
CA MET A 1 -21.15 -13.07 -25.03
C MET A 1 -20.26 -12.30 -24.08
N HIS A 2 -20.15 -12.76 -22.84
CA HIS A 2 -19.25 -12.16 -21.86
C HIS A 2 -17.82 -12.25 -22.42
N ASN A 3 -17.24 -11.08 -22.70
CA ASN A 3 -16.05 -10.86 -23.52
C ASN A 3 -14.94 -10.30 -22.60
N GLU A 4 -14.83 -10.88 -21.39
CA GLU A 4 -13.79 -10.49 -20.45
C GLU A 4 -12.42 -10.90 -21.03
N PRO A 5 -11.43 -9.99 -21.02
CA PRO A 5 -10.08 -10.32 -21.46
C PRO A 5 -9.52 -11.49 -20.66
N THR A 6 -8.85 -12.41 -21.35
CA THR A 6 -8.13 -13.52 -20.72
C THR A 6 -6.66 -13.41 -21.09
N PHE A 7 -5.77 -13.56 -20.11
CA PHE A 7 -4.33 -13.51 -20.32
C PHE A 7 -3.68 -14.81 -19.86
N ALA A 8 -2.96 -15.51 -20.73
CA ALA A 8 -2.10 -16.61 -20.37
C ALA A 8 -0.75 -16.07 -19.88
N VAL A 9 -0.37 -16.43 -18.65
CA VAL A 9 0.94 -16.12 -18.08
C VAL A 9 1.88 -17.28 -18.40
N VAL A 10 2.85 -17.00 -19.27
CA VAL A 10 3.77 -17.99 -19.87
C VAL A 10 5.21 -17.67 -19.46
N GLY A 11 6.05 -18.68 -19.33
CA GLY A 11 7.47 -18.53 -19.04
C GLY A 11 8.02 -19.77 -18.34
N HIS A 12 9.34 -19.84 -18.23
CA HIS A 12 10.00 -20.98 -17.61
C HIS A 12 9.59 -21.17 -16.13
N PRO A 13 9.70 -22.39 -15.59
CA PRO A 13 9.45 -22.65 -14.17
C PRO A 13 10.24 -21.71 -13.25
N ASN A 14 9.64 -21.33 -12.12
CA ASN A 14 10.26 -20.52 -11.06
C ASN A 14 10.68 -19.09 -11.46
N LYS A 15 10.22 -18.56 -12.61
CA LYS A 15 10.48 -17.16 -13.05
C LYS A 15 9.55 -16.10 -12.43
N GLY A 16 8.79 -16.47 -11.39
CA GLY A 16 7.87 -15.57 -10.70
C GLY A 16 6.50 -15.35 -11.37
N LYS A 17 6.05 -16.27 -12.23
CA LYS A 17 4.72 -16.22 -12.89
C LYS A 17 3.58 -16.05 -11.90
N SER A 18 3.52 -16.89 -10.87
CA SER A 18 2.43 -16.84 -9.90
C SER A 18 2.49 -15.60 -9.01
N SER A 19 3.68 -15.02 -8.79
CA SER A 19 3.82 -13.71 -8.14
C SER A 19 3.22 -12.59 -8.99
N ILE A 20 3.37 -12.65 -10.32
CA ILE A 20 2.71 -11.71 -11.25
C ILE A 20 1.20 -11.92 -11.24
N VAL A 21 0.72 -13.17 -11.24
CA VAL A 21 -0.72 -13.46 -11.10
C VAL A 21 -1.27 -12.84 -9.83
N ALA A 22 -0.64 -13.08 -8.68
CA ALA A 22 -1.06 -12.51 -7.39
C ALA A 22 -1.07 -10.97 -7.39
N ALA A 23 -0.02 -10.35 -7.94
CA ALA A 23 0.08 -8.90 -8.06
C ALA A 23 -1.01 -8.30 -8.98
N LEU A 24 -1.43 -9.02 -10.01
CA LEU A 24 -2.44 -8.55 -10.95
C LEU A 24 -3.88 -8.92 -10.54
N THR A 25 -4.11 -9.83 -9.59
CA THR A 25 -5.47 -10.18 -9.13
C THR A 25 -5.81 -9.62 -7.74
N HIS A 26 -4.90 -8.90 -7.08
CA HIS A 26 -5.09 -8.35 -5.73
C HIS A 26 -5.66 -9.37 -4.73
N THR A 27 -5.24 -10.63 -4.84
CA THR A 27 -5.86 -11.73 -4.09
C THR A 27 -4.83 -12.41 -3.19
N ASP A 28 -4.96 -12.18 -1.89
CA ASP A 28 -4.18 -12.88 -0.84
C ASP A 28 -4.51 -14.39 -0.77
N SER A 29 -5.69 -14.79 -1.26
CA SER A 29 -6.19 -16.17 -1.22
C SER A 29 -5.64 -17.09 -2.31
N VAL A 30 -4.78 -16.59 -3.21
CA VAL A 30 -3.95 -17.47 -4.03
C VAL A 30 -3.03 -18.23 -3.07
N SER A 31 -3.41 -19.46 -2.76
CA SER A 31 -2.66 -20.33 -1.88
C SER A 31 -1.30 -20.63 -2.52
N ILE A 32 -0.27 -19.91 -2.08
CA ILE A 32 1.13 -20.15 -2.40
C ILE A 32 1.60 -21.53 -1.88
N SER A 33 0.76 -22.31 -1.19
CA SER A 33 1.06 -23.72 -0.92
C SER A 33 1.19 -24.59 -2.19
N ALA A 34 0.84 -24.08 -3.39
CA ALA A 34 1.19 -24.69 -4.67
C ALA A 34 2.56 -24.23 -5.24
N LEU A 35 3.26 -23.28 -4.59
CA LEU A 35 4.49 -22.63 -5.08
C LEU A 35 5.80 -23.33 -4.71
N SER A 36 5.76 -24.56 -4.21
CA SER A 36 6.95 -25.44 -4.18
C SER A 36 6.85 -26.49 -5.28
N GLY A 37 7.01 -26.08 -6.53
CA GLY A 37 7.09 -27.02 -7.65
C GLY A 37 6.31 -26.56 -8.87
N THR A 38 6.87 -26.85 -10.03
CA THR A 38 6.36 -26.57 -11.38
C THR A 38 4.83 -26.65 -11.50
N THR A 39 4.19 -25.58 -12.00
CA THR A 39 2.81 -25.63 -12.50
C THR A 39 2.72 -26.73 -13.56
N THR A 40 1.90 -27.76 -13.35
CA THR A 40 1.75 -28.90 -14.28
C THR A 40 0.36 -28.99 -14.92
N GLN A 41 -0.55 -28.10 -14.53
CA GLN A 41 -1.90 -27.92 -15.06
C GLN A 41 -2.20 -26.43 -15.08
N ALA A 42 -2.86 -25.96 -16.14
CA ALA A 42 -3.24 -24.57 -16.23
C ALA A 42 -4.28 -24.22 -15.16
N GLN A 43 -4.09 -23.10 -14.46
CA GLN A 43 -5.02 -22.62 -13.42
C GLN A 43 -5.53 -21.23 -13.77
N SER A 44 -6.85 -21.06 -13.74
CA SER A 44 -7.49 -19.78 -14.04
C SER A 44 -7.82 -19.01 -12.76
N PHE A 45 -7.43 -17.75 -12.74
CA PHE A 45 -7.68 -16.78 -11.69
C PHE A 45 -8.41 -15.60 -12.30
N SER A 46 -9.40 -15.06 -11.60
CA SER A 46 -10.20 -13.94 -12.09
C SER A 46 -10.00 -12.76 -11.16
N PHE A 47 -9.75 -11.58 -11.73
CA PHE A 47 -9.79 -10.35 -10.95
C PHE A 47 -11.24 -9.84 -10.91
N TYR A 48 -11.80 -9.74 -9.72
CA TYR A 48 -13.17 -9.26 -9.51
C TYR A 48 -13.16 -7.88 -8.89
N LEU A 49 -14.06 -7.02 -9.37
CA LEU A 49 -14.40 -5.79 -8.67
C LEU A 49 -15.90 -5.59 -8.60
N ALA A 50 -16.42 -5.22 -7.42
CA ALA A 50 -17.85 -5.06 -7.18
C ALA A 50 -18.70 -6.29 -7.63
N GLY A 51 -18.16 -7.50 -7.44
CA GLY A 51 -18.79 -8.76 -7.84
C GLY A 51 -18.80 -9.05 -9.34
N GLN A 52 -18.10 -8.24 -10.16
CA GLN A 52 -17.99 -8.42 -11.61
C GLN A 52 -16.57 -8.83 -11.99
N PRO A 53 -16.37 -9.88 -12.83
CA PRO A 53 -15.05 -10.20 -13.35
C PRO A 53 -14.60 -9.09 -14.30
N LEU A 54 -13.39 -8.57 -14.10
CA LEU A 54 -12.77 -7.58 -14.99
C LEU A 54 -11.96 -8.28 -16.08
N TYR A 55 -11.16 -9.27 -15.71
CA TYR A 55 -10.39 -10.12 -16.61
C TYR A 55 -9.95 -11.42 -15.91
N HIS A 56 -9.46 -12.35 -16.71
CA HIS A 56 -8.93 -13.65 -16.29
C HIS A 56 -7.43 -13.74 -16.54
N LEU A 57 -6.71 -14.39 -15.64
CA LEU A 57 -5.32 -14.80 -15.77
C LEU A 57 -5.23 -16.31 -15.72
N VAL A 58 -4.55 -16.92 -16.67
CA VAL A 58 -4.31 -18.37 -16.71
C VAL A 58 -2.82 -18.60 -16.44
N ASP A 59 -2.47 -19.13 -15.26
CA ASP A 59 -1.10 -19.56 -14.96
C ASP A 59 -0.84 -20.87 -15.69
N THR A 60 0.11 -20.87 -16.62
CA THR A 60 0.39 -22.02 -17.48
C THR A 60 1.64 -22.78 -17.02
N PRO A 61 1.77 -24.09 -17.32
CA PRO A 61 3.07 -24.75 -17.25
C PRO A 61 4.09 -24.07 -18.17
N GLY A 62 5.39 -24.30 -17.96
CA GLY A 62 6.41 -23.85 -18.91
C GLY A 62 6.55 -24.82 -20.09
N PHE A 63 7.06 -24.35 -21.23
CA PHE A 63 7.45 -25.24 -22.33
C PHE A 63 8.50 -26.25 -21.86
N GLN A 64 8.36 -27.51 -22.29
CA GLN A 64 9.34 -28.57 -22.01
C GLN A 64 10.09 -28.98 -23.28
N ARG A 65 9.43 -28.90 -24.44
CA ARG A 65 9.94 -29.34 -25.74
C ARG A 65 9.63 -28.33 -26.86
N PRO A 66 9.93 -27.02 -26.67
CA PRO A 66 9.56 -26.00 -27.65
C PRO A 66 10.24 -26.21 -29.00
N ARG A 67 11.49 -26.69 -29.03
CA ARG A 67 12.21 -26.99 -30.29
C ARG A 67 11.54 -28.10 -31.11
N GLN A 68 11.13 -29.20 -30.48
CA GLN A 68 10.45 -30.30 -31.20
C GLN A 68 9.09 -29.87 -31.77
N LEU A 69 8.38 -29.01 -31.04
CA LEU A 69 7.15 -28.42 -31.54
C LEU A 69 7.45 -27.48 -32.71
N LEU A 70 8.43 -26.59 -32.59
CA LEU A 70 8.85 -25.69 -33.67
C LEU A 70 9.19 -26.47 -34.95
N ASP A 71 10.03 -27.51 -34.84
CA ASP A 71 10.42 -28.38 -35.95
C ASP A 71 9.19 -29.03 -36.62
N TYR A 72 8.23 -29.49 -35.82
CA TYR A 72 6.97 -30.04 -36.35
C TYR A 72 6.21 -28.99 -37.14
N ILE A 73 6.06 -27.77 -36.62
CA ILE A 73 5.31 -26.71 -37.31
C ILE A 73 6.00 -26.32 -38.61
N GLU A 74 7.32 -26.19 -38.63
CA GLU A 74 8.09 -25.88 -39.84
C GLU A 74 7.96 -26.96 -40.93
N GLN A 75 7.83 -28.23 -40.56
CA GLN A 75 7.60 -29.32 -41.50
C GLN A 75 6.17 -29.39 -42.02
N HIS A 76 5.19 -28.82 -41.29
CA HIS A 76 3.76 -28.97 -41.58
C HIS A 76 3.06 -27.65 -41.96
N ALA A 77 3.79 -26.54 -42.08
CA ALA A 77 3.29 -25.24 -42.54
C ALA A 77 4.32 -24.58 -43.47
N ALA A 78 3.92 -24.32 -44.72
CA ALA A 78 4.83 -23.77 -45.73
C ALA A 78 5.07 -22.25 -45.56
N ASN A 79 4.14 -21.54 -44.92
CA ASN A 79 4.16 -20.09 -44.81
C ASN A 79 3.40 -19.61 -43.55
N ALA A 80 3.40 -18.29 -43.32
CA ALA A 80 2.84 -17.69 -42.11
C ALA A 80 1.33 -17.92 -41.91
N SER A 81 0.53 -18.03 -42.98
CA SER A 81 -0.93 -18.21 -42.84
C SER A 81 -1.31 -19.64 -42.41
N GLU A 82 -0.40 -20.61 -42.60
CA GLU A 82 -0.63 -22.03 -42.26
C GLU A 82 -0.15 -22.39 -40.85
N ARG A 83 0.78 -21.61 -40.26
CA ARG A 83 1.42 -21.93 -38.98
C ARG A 83 0.43 -22.10 -37.83
N LEU A 84 -0.54 -21.19 -37.71
CA LEU A 84 -1.56 -21.27 -36.66
C LEU A 84 -2.37 -22.57 -36.77
N ALA A 85 -2.77 -22.95 -37.99
CA ALA A 85 -3.51 -24.19 -38.23
C ALA A 85 -2.66 -25.43 -37.91
N ALA A 86 -1.36 -25.42 -38.19
CA ALA A 86 -0.45 -26.48 -37.79
C ALA A 86 -0.31 -26.59 -36.27
N ILE A 87 -0.29 -25.46 -35.54
CA ILE A 87 -0.26 -25.45 -34.07
C ILE A 87 -1.55 -26.08 -33.52
N HIS A 88 -2.73 -25.66 -34.01
CA HIS A 88 -4.00 -26.26 -33.61
C HIS A 88 -4.03 -27.78 -33.86
N ARG A 89 -3.52 -28.23 -35.01
CA ARG A 89 -3.47 -29.66 -35.36
C ARG A 89 -2.61 -30.44 -34.38
N PHE A 90 -1.39 -29.95 -34.09
CA PHE A 90 -0.48 -30.57 -33.13
C PHE A 90 -1.14 -30.72 -31.76
N ILE A 91 -1.71 -29.62 -31.24
CA ILE A 91 -2.31 -29.60 -29.90
C ILE A 91 -3.52 -30.53 -29.81
N THR A 92 -4.38 -30.53 -30.84
CA THR A 92 -5.53 -31.44 -30.90
C THR A 92 -5.09 -32.91 -30.93
N GLU A 93 -4.09 -33.24 -31.76
CA GLU A 93 -3.55 -34.60 -31.89
C GLU A 93 -2.98 -35.11 -30.56
N TYR A 94 -2.14 -34.33 -29.89
CA TYR A 94 -1.52 -34.74 -28.64
C TYR A 94 -2.48 -34.71 -27.44
N HIS A 95 -3.46 -33.80 -27.42
CA HIS A 95 -4.54 -33.84 -26.45
C HIS A 95 -5.31 -35.16 -26.55
N GLN A 96 -5.75 -35.56 -27.74
CA GLN A 96 -6.48 -36.82 -27.95
C GLN A 96 -5.65 -38.05 -27.57
N LYS A 97 -4.37 -38.09 -27.96
CA LYS A 97 -3.45 -39.19 -27.59
C LYS A 97 -3.27 -39.31 -26.07
N ASN A 98 -3.11 -38.18 -25.37
CA ASN A 98 -2.93 -38.15 -23.92
C ASN A 98 -4.19 -38.60 -23.16
N VAL A 99 -5.39 -38.36 -23.70
CA VAL A 99 -6.65 -38.83 -23.12
C VAL A 99 -6.85 -40.35 -23.31
N GLN A 100 -6.36 -40.92 -24.41
CA GLN A 100 -6.61 -42.32 -24.81
C GLN A 100 -5.56 -43.32 -24.31
N GLN A 101 -4.36 -42.90 -23.92
CA GLN A 101 -3.24 -43.79 -23.58
C GLN A 101 -3.03 -44.02 -22.08
N SER A 102 -2.56 -45.23 -21.71
CA SER A 102 -2.14 -45.58 -20.33
C SER A 102 -0.65 -45.27 -20.03
N SER A 103 0.12 -44.80 -21.01
CA SER A 103 1.54 -44.42 -20.87
C SER A 103 1.70 -42.95 -20.47
N ALA A 104 2.92 -42.56 -20.06
CA ALA A 104 3.21 -41.17 -19.67
C ALA A 104 2.87 -40.18 -20.81
N PRO A 105 2.14 -39.09 -20.52
CA PRO A 105 1.63 -38.18 -21.54
C PRO A 105 2.78 -37.41 -22.22
N ARG A 106 2.70 -37.27 -23.56
CA ARG A 106 3.70 -36.56 -24.36
C ARG A 106 3.18 -35.17 -24.73
N PHE A 107 4.04 -34.17 -24.61
CA PHE A 107 3.71 -32.76 -24.85
C PHE A 107 2.53 -32.23 -24.01
N LYS A 108 2.36 -32.79 -22.80
CA LYS A 108 1.28 -32.40 -21.89
C LYS A 108 1.33 -30.89 -21.61
N ASP A 109 2.51 -30.39 -21.27
CA ASP A 109 2.71 -29.00 -20.88
C ASP A 109 2.49 -28.05 -22.06
N GLU A 110 2.92 -28.41 -23.28
CA GLU A 110 2.63 -27.63 -24.48
C GLU A 110 1.12 -27.56 -24.77
N VAL A 111 0.40 -28.67 -24.59
CA VAL A 111 -1.07 -28.71 -24.75
C VAL A 111 -1.74 -27.80 -23.72
N GLU A 112 -1.40 -27.93 -22.44
CA GLU A 112 -1.95 -27.11 -21.35
C GLU A 112 -1.62 -25.61 -21.52
N LEU A 113 -0.40 -25.28 -21.96
CA LEU A 113 0.05 -23.91 -22.19
C LEU A 113 -0.65 -23.26 -23.39
N LEU A 114 -0.71 -23.95 -24.53
CA LEU A 114 -1.19 -23.36 -25.78
C LEU A 114 -2.71 -23.35 -25.90
N THR A 115 -3.42 -24.25 -25.23
CA THR A 115 -4.90 -24.29 -25.28
C THR A 115 -5.55 -22.93 -24.97
N PRO A 116 -5.31 -22.26 -23.82
CA PRO A 116 -5.92 -20.96 -23.54
C PRO A 116 -5.53 -19.87 -24.56
N ILE A 117 -4.33 -19.94 -25.13
CA ILE A 117 -3.85 -18.98 -26.15
C ILE A 117 -4.58 -19.18 -27.47
N LEU A 118 -4.78 -20.44 -27.88
CA LEU A 118 -5.56 -20.79 -29.07
C LEU A 118 -7.05 -20.45 -28.91
N ASP A 119 -7.56 -20.45 -27.68
CA ASP A 119 -8.91 -20.01 -27.34
C ASP A 119 -9.07 -18.48 -27.30
N GLY A 120 -7.99 -17.73 -27.55
CA GLY A 120 -8.03 -16.27 -27.67
C GLY A 120 -7.29 -15.50 -26.57
N ALA A 121 -6.62 -16.15 -25.62
CA ALA A 121 -5.94 -15.44 -24.54
C ALA A 121 -4.74 -14.62 -25.04
N GLY A 122 -4.57 -13.44 -24.46
CA GLY A 122 -3.39 -12.60 -24.65
C GLY A 122 -2.22 -13.19 -23.88
N ILE A 123 -0.99 -12.93 -24.29
CA ILE A 123 0.19 -13.58 -23.73
C ILE A 123 0.97 -12.58 -22.87
N ILE A 124 1.16 -12.93 -21.60
CA ILE A 124 2.10 -12.28 -20.70
C ILE A 124 3.29 -13.23 -20.53
N TYR A 125 4.38 -12.95 -21.23
CA TYR A 125 5.59 -13.77 -21.18
C TYR A 125 6.55 -13.26 -20.10
N VAL A 126 6.92 -14.10 -19.14
CA VAL A 126 7.66 -13.71 -17.94
C VAL A 126 9.06 -14.30 -17.95
N VAL A 127 10.06 -13.45 -17.73
CA VAL A 127 11.47 -13.85 -17.58
C VAL A 127 12.05 -13.31 -16.29
N ASP A 128 13.17 -13.88 -15.86
CA ASP A 128 13.90 -13.48 -14.66
C ASP A 128 15.15 -12.67 -15.05
N GLY A 129 15.16 -11.40 -14.66
CA GLY A 129 16.23 -10.45 -14.98
C GLY A 129 17.53 -10.64 -14.19
N SER A 130 17.55 -11.55 -13.22
CA SER A 130 18.77 -11.92 -12.48
C SER A 130 19.56 -13.06 -13.14
N VAL A 131 18.97 -13.73 -14.13
CA VAL A 131 19.58 -14.86 -14.85
C VAL A 131 19.91 -14.42 -16.29
N PRO A 132 21.08 -14.77 -16.83
CA PRO A 132 21.45 -14.42 -18.20
C PRO A 132 20.50 -15.00 -19.23
N TYR A 133 20.39 -14.31 -20.36
CA TYR A 133 19.66 -14.81 -21.51
C TYR A 133 20.37 -16.03 -22.11
N THR A 134 19.60 -16.96 -22.67
CA THR A 134 20.13 -18.09 -23.46
C THR A 134 19.29 -18.31 -24.71
N PRO A 135 19.88 -18.74 -25.85
CA PRO A 135 19.11 -18.99 -27.09
C PRO A 135 18.04 -20.08 -26.98
N GLU A 136 17.97 -20.84 -25.88
CA GLU A 136 16.95 -21.87 -25.65
C GLU A 136 15.52 -21.31 -25.62
N TYR A 137 15.37 -20.04 -25.22
CA TYR A 137 14.08 -19.36 -25.17
C TYR A 137 13.55 -18.92 -26.55
N GLU A 138 14.38 -18.91 -27.60
CA GLU A 138 13.96 -18.40 -28.92
C GLU A 138 12.82 -19.24 -29.52
N ALA A 139 12.91 -20.56 -29.40
CA ALA A 139 11.91 -21.47 -29.94
C ALA A 139 10.51 -21.22 -29.33
N GLU A 140 10.43 -20.99 -28.02
CA GLU A 140 9.15 -20.68 -27.39
C GLU A 140 8.63 -19.30 -27.76
N MET A 141 9.49 -18.28 -27.82
CA MET A 141 9.10 -16.94 -28.24
C MET A 141 8.58 -16.92 -29.69
N THR A 142 9.23 -17.67 -30.59
CA THR A 142 8.80 -17.83 -31.99
C THR A 142 7.44 -18.54 -32.07
N LEU A 143 7.25 -19.62 -31.31
CA LEU A 143 5.97 -20.33 -31.26
C LEU A 143 4.84 -19.41 -30.78
N LEU A 144 5.08 -18.67 -29.69
CA LEU A 144 4.13 -17.68 -29.17
C LEU A 144 3.84 -16.58 -30.20
N GLN A 145 4.85 -16.13 -30.94
CA GLN A 145 4.68 -15.15 -32.02
C GLN A 145 3.73 -15.65 -33.12
N TRP A 146 3.87 -16.92 -33.50
CA TRP A 146 3.08 -17.57 -34.55
C TRP A 146 1.63 -17.83 -34.17
N THR A 147 1.27 -17.75 -32.89
CA THR A 147 -0.14 -17.80 -32.45
C THR A 147 -0.93 -16.58 -32.91
N GLY A 148 -0.26 -15.46 -33.21
CA GLY A 148 -0.91 -14.21 -33.62
C GLY A 148 -1.58 -13.44 -32.46
N GLN A 149 -1.56 -13.95 -31.24
CA GLN A 149 -2.22 -13.29 -30.10
C GLN A 149 -1.46 -12.04 -29.63
N PRO A 150 -2.18 -11.01 -29.12
CA PRO A 150 -1.58 -9.89 -28.41
C PRO A 150 -0.62 -10.37 -27.33
N ARG A 151 0.61 -9.85 -27.30
CA ARG A 151 1.67 -10.35 -26.41
C ARG A 151 2.53 -9.23 -25.84
N MET A 152 2.90 -9.40 -24.58
CA MET A 152 3.79 -8.52 -23.82
C MET A 152 4.80 -9.37 -23.07
N ALA A 153 6.06 -8.93 -23.02
CA ALA A 153 7.06 -9.53 -22.15
C ALA A 153 7.26 -8.70 -20.88
N LEU A 154 7.29 -9.39 -19.73
CA LEU A 154 7.59 -8.84 -18.42
C LEU A 154 8.93 -9.40 -17.93
N ILE A 155 9.89 -8.50 -17.69
CA ILE A 155 11.16 -8.83 -17.06
C ILE A 155 10.99 -8.63 -15.56
N ASN A 156 11.13 -9.73 -14.83
CA ASN A 156 10.98 -9.76 -13.40
C ASN A 156 12.37 -9.70 -12.74
N PRO A 157 12.75 -8.58 -12.09
CA PRO A 157 14.10 -8.41 -11.53
C PRO A 157 14.27 -9.13 -10.17
N ILE A 158 13.68 -10.33 -10.00
CA ILE A 158 13.80 -11.11 -8.76
C ILE A 158 15.28 -11.47 -8.58
N GLY A 159 15.90 -10.99 -7.50
CA GLY A 159 17.29 -11.32 -7.20
C GLY A 159 18.33 -10.43 -7.90
N GLY A 160 17.91 -9.44 -8.70
CA GLY A 160 18.80 -8.43 -9.27
C GLY A 160 18.41 -7.97 -10.68
N GLU A 161 19.08 -6.91 -11.13
CA GLU A 161 18.84 -6.28 -12.44
C GLU A 161 19.99 -6.51 -13.45
N GLN A 162 20.96 -7.36 -13.09
CA GLN A 162 22.22 -7.53 -13.82
C GLN A 162 22.04 -7.84 -15.31
N TYR A 163 21.00 -8.59 -15.68
CA TYR A 163 20.75 -9.04 -17.05
C TYR A 163 19.51 -8.40 -17.67
N VAL A 164 18.92 -7.39 -17.03
CA VAL A 164 17.70 -6.72 -17.54
C VAL A 164 17.93 -6.16 -18.95
N GLY A 165 19.02 -5.43 -19.18
CA GLY A 165 19.30 -4.84 -20.50
C GLY A 165 19.57 -5.88 -21.60
N GLU A 166 20.14 -7.03 -21.24
CA GLU A 166 20.32 -8.16 -22.17
C GLU A 166 18.96 -8.74 -22.58
N TRP A 167 18.09 -8.98 -21.58
CA TRP A 167 16.72 -9.45 -21.82
C TRP A 167 15.89 -8.45 -22.61
N GLU A 168 15.98 -7.15 -22.35
CA GLU A 168 15.29 -6.11 -23.13
C GLU A 168 15.68 -6.16 -24.61
N SER A 169 16.98 -6.33 -24.88
CA SER A 169 17.53 -6.42 -26.25
C SER A 169 17.07 -7.69 -26.97
N ALA A 170 17.02 -8.83 -26.28
CA ALA A 170 16.54 -10.09 -26.85
C ALA A 170 15.02 -10.06 -27.08
N LEU A 171 14.24 -9.70 -26.06
CA LEU A 171 12.77 -9.71 -26.10
C LEU A 171 12.21 -8.70 -27.10
N GLY A 172 12.87 -7.55 -27.28
CA GLY A 172 12.45 -6.54 -28.24
C GLY A 172 12.40 -7.03 -29.70
N GLN A 173 13.05 -8.15 -30.01
CA GLN A 173 13.01 -8.78 -31.34
C GLN A 173 11.74 -9.63 -31.56
N PHE A 174 11.12 -10.13 -30.48
CA PHE A 174 9.98 -11.06 -30.54
C PHE A 174 8.67 -10.43 -30.06
N PHE A 175 8.75 -9.44 -29.16
CA PHE A 175 7.61 -8.78 -28.52
C PHE A 175 7.55 -7.31 -28.86
N SER A 176 6.36 -6.82 -29.22
CA SER A 176 6.12 -5.40 -29.48
C SER A 176 6.16 -4.53 -28.23
N LEU A 177 6.08 -5.16 -27.04
CA LEU A 177 6.15 -4.47 -25.77
C LEU A 177 6.91 -5.30 -24.75
N VAL A 178 7.94 -4.68 -24.17
CA VAL A 178 8.75 -5.22 -23.08
C VAL A 178 8.69 -4.24 -21.92
N ARG A 179 8.48 -4.75 -20.71
CA ARG A 179 8.42 -3.96 -19.49
C ARG A 179 9.19 -4.65 -18.38
N VAL A 180 9.92 -3.88 -17.58
CA VAL A 180 10.38 -4.34 -16.27
C VAL A 180 9.21 -4.25 -15.30
N PHE A 181 8.85 -5.37 -14.68
CA PHE A 181 7.74 -5.44 -13.73
C PHE A 181 8.16 -6.29 -12.53
N ASN A 182 8.38 -5.61 -11.40
CA ASN A 182 8.63 -6.27 -10.14
C ASN A 182 7.29 -6.50 -9.42
N PRO A 183 6.80 -7.75 -9.31
CA PRO A 183 5.54 -8.05 -8.66
C PRO A 183 5.55 -7.69 -7.18
N MET A 184 6.71 -7.69 -6.51
CA MET A 184 6.83 -7.37 -5.08
C MET A 184 6.58 -5.89 -4.77
N THR A 185 6.65 -5.02 -5.77
CA THR A 185 6.44 -3.56 -5.67
C THR A 185 5.42 -3.07 -6.70
N ALA A 186 4.53 -3.95 -7.15
CA ALA A 186 3.52 -3.63 -8.14
C ALA A 186 2.46 -2.70 -7.54
N SER A 187 2.37 -1.48 -8.07
CA SER A 187 1.31 -0.53 -7.75
C SER A 187 0.14 -0.64 -8.74
N VAL A 188 -0.98 -0.03 -8.37
CA VAL A 188 -2.16 0.13 -9.24
C VAL A 188 -1.79 0.78 -10.58
N ASP A 189 -0.91 1.78 -10.59
CA ASP A 189 -0.47 2.43 -11.84
C ASP A 189 0.26 1.47 -12.78
N LYS A 190 1.15 0.63 -12.25
CA LYS A 190 1.87 -0.37 -13.04
C LYS A 190 0.90 -1.41 -13.62
N GLN A 191 -0.11 -1.82 -12.85
CA GLN A 191 -1.17 -2.70 -13.34
C GLN A 191 -1.98 -2.02 -14.45
N CYS A 192 -2.44 -0.79 -14.25
CA CYS A 192 -3.17 -0.02 -15.25
C CYS A 192 -2.36 0.18 -16.54
N ALA A 193 -1.04 0.37 -16.43
CA ALA A 193 -0.15 0.45 -17.58
C ALA A 193 -0.12 -0.84 -18.41
N ILE A 194 -0.12 -2.02 -17.76
CA ILE A 194 -0.22 -3.31 -18.44
C ILE A 194 -1.56 -3.44 -19.16
N LEU A 195 -2.67 -3.15 -18.47
CA LEU A 195 -4.01 -3.23 -19.07
C LEU A 195 -4.17 -2.25 -20.25
N SER A 196 -3.60 -1.05 -20.14
CA SER A 196 -3.65 -0.03 -21.20
C SER A 196 -2.89 -0.46 -22.45
N ALA A 197 -1.73 -1.08 -22.27
CA ALA A 197 -0.98 -1.67 -23.37
C ALA A 197 -1.79 -2.76 -24.09
N PHE A 198 -2.41 -3.69 -23.37
CA PHE A 198 -3.26 -4.71 -24.01
C PHE A 198 -4.50 -4.13 -24.70
N ALA A 199 -5.08 -3.06 -24.14
CA ALA A 199 -6.18 -2.34 -24.77
C ALA A 199 -5.79 -1.71 -26.12
N GLN A 200 -4.51 -1.35 -26.29
CA GLN A 200 -3.98 -0.84 -27.56
C GLN A 200 -3.65 -1.96 -28.55
N LEU A 201 -3.25 -3.14 -28.05
CA LEU A 201 -2.92 -4.30 -28.88
C LEU A 201 -4.17 -5.06 -29.39
N SER A 202 -5.32 -4.92 -28.73
CA SER A 202 -6.57 -5.62 -29.09
C SER A 202 -7.78 -4.69 -29.12
N THR A 203 -8.28 -4.40 -30.33
CA THR A 203 -9.49 -3.60 -30.53
C THR A 203 -10.73 -4.24 -29.89
N GLN A 204 -10.80 -5.57 -29.82
CA GLN A 204 -11.91 -6.30 -29.21
C GLN A 204 -11.96 -6.11 -27.69
N TRP A 205 -10.79 -6.05 -27.02
CA TRP A 205 -10.72 -5.89 -25.57
C TRP A 205 -10.68 -4.45 -25.10
N GLN A 206 -10.44 -3.50 -26.02
CA GLN A 206 -10.32 -2.08 -25.67
C GLN A 206 -11.46 -1.58 -24.77
N PRO A 207 -12.76 -1.85 -25.06
CA PRO A 207 -13.85 -1.36 -24.21
C PRO A 207 -13.85 -2.00 -22.82
N SER A 208 -13.61 -3.31 -22.74
CA SER A 208 -13.59 -4.07 -21.48
C SER A 208 -12.41 -3.66 -20.59
N LEU A 209 -11.22 -3.48 -21.18
CA LEU A 209 -10.02 -3.07 -20.45
C LEU A 209 -10.07 -1.60 -20.01
N ALA A 210 -10.62 -0.72 -20.85
CA ALA A 210 -10.85 0.68 -20.47
C ALA A 210 -11.83 0.78 -19.29
N ARG A 211 -12.93 0.01 -19.34
CA ARG A 211 -13.87 -0.09 -18.21
C ARG A 211 -13.19 -0.63 -16.95
N SER A 212 -12.37 -1.67 -17.09
CA SER A 212 -11.65 -2.27 -15.97
C SER A 212 -10.72 -1.28 -15.29
N GLN A 213 -9.95 -0.50 -16.07
CA GLN A 213 -9.09 0.56 -15.53
C GLN A 213 -9.88 1.63 -14.79
N GLN A 214 -10.99 2.10 -15.37
CA GLN A 214 -11.84 3.09 -14.72
C GLN A 214 -12.36 2.59 -13.36
N LEU A 215 -12.78 1.32 -13.30
CA LEU A 215 -13.27 0.68 -12.09
C LEU A 215 -12.16 0.55 -11.02
N ILE A 216 -10.96 0.14 -11.41
CA ILE A 216 -9.79 0.06 -10.52
C ILE A 216 -9.45 1.44 -9.93
N LEU A 217 -9.35 2.47 -10.78
CA LEU A 217 -9.04 3.83 -10.33
C LEU A 217 -10.13 4.40 -9.43
N GLN A 218 -11.40 4.10 -9.72
CA GLN A 218 -12.51 4.49 -8.87
C GLN A 218 -12.44 3.82 -7.49
N GLN A 219 -12.08 2.54 -7.41
CA GLN A 219 -11.87 1.84 -6.14
C GLN A 219 -10.72 2.47 -5.35
N GLN A 220 -9.59 2.76 -6.00
CA GLN A 220 -8.46 3.42 -5.34
C GLN A 220 -8.87 4.77 -4.72
N GLN A 221 -9.65 5.58 -5.45
CA GLN A 221 -10.17 6.85 -4.93
C GLN A 221 -11.13 6.65 -3.75
N GLN A 222 -11.97 5.61 -3.80
CA GLN A 222 -12.86 5.25 -2.70
C GLN A 222 -12.08 4.79 -1.47
N HIS A 223 -11.06 3.95 -1.64
CA HIS A 223 -10.18 3.51 -0.55
C HIS A 223 -9.46 4.70 0.09
N ALA A 224 -8.90 5.61 -0.70
CA ALA A 224 -8.27 6.82 -0.16
C ALA A 224 -9.27 7.67 0.66
N THR A 225 -10.51 7.81 0.18
CA THR A 225 -11.58 8.54 0.90
C THR A 225 -11.94 7.87 2.23
N GLN A 226 -12.08 6.55 2.24
CA GLN A 226 -12.39 5.77 3.44
C GLN A 226 -11.21 5.73 4.43
N ALA A 227 -9.98 5.66 3.93
CA ALA A 227 -8.77 5.77 4.72
C ALA A 227 -8.66 7.15 5.38
N ALA A 228 -8.96 8.23 4.65
CA ALA A 228 -9.00 9.58 5.21
C ALA A 228 -10.04 9.72 6.32
N PHE A 229 -11.20 9.09 6.15
CA PHE A 229 -12.23 9.02 7.19
C PHE A 229 -11.73 8.28 8.43
N ALA A 230 -11.22 7.06 8.27
CA ALA A 230 -10.72 6.22 9.37
C ALA A 230 -9.59 6.91 10.15
N LEU A 231 -8.64 7.52 9.44
CA LEU A 231 -7.53 8.26 10.03
C LEU A 231 -8.03 9.49 10.81
N SER A 232 -8.98 10.23 10.26
CA SER A 232 -9.56 11.39 10.94
C SER A 232 -10.30 11.00 12.22
N GLN A 233 -11.06 9.90 12.20
CA GLN A 233 -11.72 9.37 13.40
C GLN A 233 -10.69 8.93 14.45
N TYR A 234 -9.68 8.17 14.05
CA TYR A 234 -8.58 7.77 14.93
C TYR A 234 -7.93 8.96 15.65
N LEU A 235 -7.58 10.03 14.90
CA LEU A 235 -7.01 11.24 15.49
C LEU A 235 -7.96 11.91 16.49
N ILE A 236 -9.24 12.07 16.13
CA ILE A 236 -10.24 12.69 17.01
C ILE A 236 -10.41 11.88 18.29
N GLU A 237 -10.48 10.56 18.18
CA GLU A 237 -10.63 9.67 19.34
C GLU A 237 -9.44 9.73 20.27
N VAL A 238 -8.22 9.57 19.74
CA VAL A 238 -6.99 9.57 20.55
C VAL A 238 -6.76 10.93 21.20
N LEU A 239 -6.93 12.03 20.45
CA LEU A 239 -6.70 13.38 20.98
C LEU A 239 -7.76 13.81 22.01
N ARG A 240 -8.93 13.17 22.04
CA ARG A 240 -9.98 13.40 23.06
C ARG A 240 -9.92 12.43 24.22
N TYR A 241 -9.19 11.32 24.08
CA TYR A 241 -9.21 10.25 25.06
C TYR A 241 -8.61 10.70 26.39
N SER A 242 -9.32 10.38 27.47
CA SER A 242 -8.84 10.53 28.85
C SER A 242 -9.39 9.42 29.71
N THR A 243 -8.62 9.05 30.74
CA THR A 243 -9.03 8.09 31.76
C THR A 243 -8.97 8.74 33.14
N VAL A 244 -9.84 8.32 34.04
CA VAL A 244 -10.00 8.91 35.37
C VAL A 244 -10.12 7.79 36.40
N LEU A 245 -9.38 7.91 37.51
CA LEU A 245 -9.50 7.04 38.67
C LEU A 245 -9.87 7.87 39.91
N PRO A 246 -10.77 7.38 40.77
CA PRO A 246 -11.00 8.00 42.07
C PRO A 246 -9.72 7.92 42.92
N LEU A 247 -9.47 8.96 43.72
CA LEU A 247 -8.39 9.03 44.71
C LEU A 247 -9.01 9.09 46.11
N PRO A 248 -9.25 7.94 46.76
CA PRO A 248 -9.86 7.88 48.08
C PRO A 248 -8.91 8.37 49.18
N ASP A 249 -7.61 8.12 49.01
CA ASP A 249 -6.55 8.44 49.96
C ASP A 249 -5.29 8.91 49.21
N GLU A 250 -4.65 9.99 49.68
CA GLU A 250 -3.39 10.50 49.15
C GLU A 250 -2.25 9.48 49.26
N SER A 251 -2.30 8.55 50.23
CA SER A 251 -1.32 7.46 50.33
C SER A 251 -1.26 6.56 49.09
N LEU A 252 -2.40 6.41 48.39
CA LEU A 252 -2.54 5.58 47.19
C LEU A 252 -2.14 6.27 45.89
N LYS A 253 -1.84 7.57 45.96
CA LYS A 253 -1.62 8.42 44.78
C LYS A 253 -0.58 7.87 43.82
N ASN A 254 0.57 7.42 44.32
CA ASN A 254 1.65 6.89 43.47
C ASN A 254 1.26 5.57 42.79
N THR A 255 0.55 4.69 43.50
CA THR A 255 0.07 3.41 42.96
C THR A 255 -1.00 3.63 41.90
N LEU A 256 -2.01 4.46 42.20
CA LEU A 256 -3.07 4.81 41.26
C LEU A 256 -2.55 5.61 40.07
N LYS A 257 -1.50 6.44 40.24
CA LYS A 257 -0.79 7.11 39.14
C LYS A 257 -0.25 6.09 38.13
N LYS A 258 0.51 5.08 38.60
CA LYS A 258 1.07 4.01 37.75
C LYS A 258 -0.01 3.19 37.04
N GLN A 259 -1.09 2.86 37.76
CA GLN A 259 -2.23 2.14 37.20
C GLN A 259 -2.93 2.97 36.10
N LEU A 260 -3.23 4.23 36.38
CA LEU A 260 -3.86 5.17 35.45
C LEU A 260 -3.03 5.33 34.18
N GLN A 261 -1.70 5.45 34.33
CA GLN A 261 -0.76 5.51 33.21
C GLN A 261 -0.83 4.24 32.36
N SER A 262 -0.76 3.06 32.99
CA SER A 262 -0.81 1.78 32.28
C SER A 262 -2.13 1.62 31.52
N GLN A 263 -3.26 1.99 32.14
CA GLN A 263 -4.57 1.98 31.50
C GLN A 263 -4.66 2.96 30.32
N TYR A 264 -4.12 4.18 30.47
CA TYR A 264 -4.10 5.18 29.40
C TYR A 264 -3.28 4.69 28.20
N LYS A 265 -2.07 4.18 28.45
CA LYS A 265 -1.18 3.63 27.42
C LYS A 265 -1.82 2.48 26.65
N TYR A 266 -2.37 1.51 27.38
CA TYR A 266 -3.06 0.38 26.78
C TYR A 266 -4.21 0.83 25.88
N ALA A 267 -5.00 1.81 26.32
CA ALA A 267 -6.12 2.32 25.55
C ALA A 267 -5.71 3.13 24.30
N LEU A 268 -4.52 3.75 24.29
CA LEU A 268 -3.96 4.37 23.08
C LEU A 268 -3.47 3.31 22.09
N LYS A 269 -2.73 2.30 22.57
CA LYS A 269 -2.25 1.17 21.75
C LYS A 269 -3.41 0.45 21.07
N GLN A 270 -4.47 0.13 21.82
CA GLN A 270 -5.67 -0.53 21.28
C GLN A 270 -6.35 0.28 20.15
N ARG A 271 -6.37 1.61 20.22
CA ARG A 271 -6.94 2.45 19.16
C ARG A 271 -6.07 2.49 17.91
N GLU A 272 -4.75 2.50 18.09
CA GLU A 272 -3.82 2.42 16.96
C GLU A 272 -3.95 1.05 16.27
N GLU A 273 -4.00 -0.05 17.03
CA GLU A 273 -4.23 -1.40 16.50
C GLU A 273 -5.55 -1.51 15.74
N GLN A 274 -6.64 -0.92 16.26
CA GLN A 274 -7.94 -0.87 15.58
C GLN A 274 -7.89 -0.07 14.27
N PHE A 275 -7.22 1.10 14.29
CA PHE A 275 -7.00 1.89 13.08
C PHE A 275 -6.19 1.10 12.04
N GLN A 276 -5.08 0.49 12.45
CA GLN A 276 -4.22 -0.30 11.58
C GLN A 276 -4.98 -1.48 10.96
N ALA A 277 -5.75 -2.21 11.76
CA ALA A 277 -6.60 -3.29 11.28
C ALA A 277 -7.66 -2.79 10.27
N SER A 278 -8.28 -1.64 10.52
CA SER A 278 -9.27 -1.05 9.59
C SER A 278 -8.65 -0.70 8.24
N ILE A 279 -7.43 -0.19 8.23
CA ILE A 279 -6.69 0.14 7.00
C ILE A 279 -6.24 -1.14 6.28
N ALA A 280 -5.74 -2.15 7.00
CA ALA A 280 -5.37 -3.43 6.41
C ALA A 280 -6.56 -4.13 5.74
N ILE A 281 -7.73 -4.14 6.39
CA ILE A 281 -8.98 -4.68 5.81
C ILE A 281 -9.39 -3.88 4.57
N LEU A 282 -9.31 -2.55 4.63
CA LEU A 282 -9.69 -1.65 3.53
C LEU A 282 -8.89 -1.91 2.25
N TYR A 283 -7.59 -2.21 2.39
CA TYR A 283 -6.71 -2.55 1.27
C TYR A 283 -6.56 -4.06 1.07
N GLU A 284 -7.51 -4.86 1.58
CA GLU A 284 -7.59 -6.32 1.36
C GLU A 284 -6.38 -7.13 1.86
N HIS A 285 -5.62 -6.58 2.80
CA HIS A 285 -4.42 -7.16 3.42
C HIS A 285 -4.72 -7.81 4.78
N GLN A 286 -5.69 -8.73 4.83
CA GLN A 286 -6.24 -9.26 6.09
C GLN A 286 -5.23 -10.09 6.92
N ASN A 287 -4.20 -10.65 6.28
CA ASN A 287 -3.17 -11.46 6.92
C ASN A 287 -1.84 -10.70 7.09
N LEU A 288 -1.83 -9.39 6.88
CA LEU A 288 -0.62 -8.59 6.95
C LEU A 288 -0.05 -8.56 8.36
N GLN A 289 1.20 -8.97 8.48
CA GLN A 289 2.01 -8.72 9.66
C GLN A 289 2.80 -7.43 9.42
N ALA A 290 2.66 -6.46 10.32
CA ALA A 290 3.44 -5.24 10.28
C ALA A 290 4.34 -5.19 11.51
N GLU A 291 5.63 -4.97 11.29
CA GLU A 291 6.60 -4.67 12.34
C GLU A 291 7.06 -3.22 12.16
N GLY A 292 7.12 -2.50 13.25
CA GLY A 292 7.65 -1.15 13.31
C GLY A 292 8.02 -0.82 14.74
N ASP A 293 8.65 0.33 14.93
CA ASP A 293 8.90 0.83 16.28
C ASP A 293 7.57 0.87 17.04
N GLU A 294 7.49 0.10 18.13
CA GLU A 294 6.39 0.21 19.07
C GLU A 294 6.25 1.69 19.43
N LEU A 295 5.01 2.14 19.66
CA LEU A 295 4.83 3.41 20.34
C LEU A 295 5.52 3.24 21.71
N VAL A 296 6.76 3.72 21.82
CA VAL A 296 7.56 3.62 23.04
C VAL A 296 6.89 4.54 24.05
N LEU A 297 5.95 3.94 24.76
CA LEU A 297 5.17 4.59 25.80
C LEU A 297 5.88 4.39 27.14
N ASP A 298 7.20 4.20 27.22
CA ASP A 298 7.87 4.08 28.51
C ASP A 298 7.91 5.43 29.24
N TYR A 299 7.60 5.42 30.53
CA TYR A 299 7.58 6.63 31.37
C TYR A 299 8.96 6.80 32.01
N PRO A 300 9.61 7.97 31.94
CA PRO A 300 9.04 9.31 31.69
C PRO A 300 9.02 9.79 30.22
N ASP A 301 9.36 8.91 29.27
CA ASP A 301 9.75 9.22 27.88
C ASP A 301 8.65 9.14 26.81
N ILE A 302 7.39 8.93 27.16
CA ILE A 302 6.24 9.08 26.23
C ILE A 302 6.24 10.48 25.55
N PHE A 303 7.01 11.40 26.12
CA PHE A 303 7.19 12.76 25.69
C PHE A 303 8.65 13.23 25.79
N ASP A 304 9.63 12.31 25.71
CA ASP A 304 11.00 12.78 25.54
C ASP A 304 11.08 13.51 24.20
N GLN A 305 11.31 14.81 24.29
CA GLN A 305 11.32 15.70 23.14
C GLN A 305 12.47 15.37 22.18
N SER A 306 13.42 14.53 22.60
CA SER A 306 14.51 13.96 21.81
C SER A 306 14.02 12.97 20.73
N ALA A 307 12.90 12.26 20.95
CA ALA A 307 12.33 11.31 19.99
C ALA A 307 11.35 11.97 19.01
N TRP A 308 10.91 13.21 19.27
CA TRP A 308 9.93 13.89 18.44
C TRP A 308 10.51 14.57 17.19
N TYR A 309 11.81 14.43 16.98
CA TYR A 309 12.47 14.79 15.72
C TYR A 309 12.11 13.81 14.58
N LEU A 310 11.52 12.65 14.90
CA LEU A 310 11.23 11.57 13.94
C LEU A 310 10.06 11.82 12.97
N PHE A 311 9.24 12.86 13.19
CA PHE A 311 8.05 13.12 12.36
C PHE A 311 8.12 14.44 11.60
N GLY A 312 9.34 14.97 11.43
CA GLY A 312 9.58 16.08 10.52
C GLY A 312 8.81 17.34 10.90
N LEU A 313 8.94 17.82 12.14
CA LEU A 313 8.56 19.20 12.45
C LEU A 313 9.56 19.77 13.43
N THR A 314 10.43 20.67 12.94
CA THR A 314 11.31 21.43 13.83
C THR A 314 10.46 22.23 14.84
N ARG A 315 10.96 22.40 16.08
CA ARG A 315 10.29 23.24 17.08
C ARG A 315 9.96 24.63 16.53
N GLN A 316 10.85 25.19 15.70
CA GLN A 316 10.67 26.49 15.05
C GLN A 316 9.46 26.50 14.11
N LYS A 317 9.29 25.47 13.28
CA LYS A 317 8.15 25.36 12.36
C LYS A 317 6.83 25.15 13.09
N LEU A 318 6.82 24.36 14.16
CA LEU A 318 5.65 24.20 15.04
C LEU A 318 5.23 25.52 15.69
N VAL A 319 6.20 26.28 16.21
CA VAL A 319 5.96 27.61 16.80
C VAL A 319 5.45 28.60 15.75
N ALA A 320 6.01 28.58 14.53
CA ALA A 320 5.54 29.43 13.44
C ALA A 320 4.08 29.12 13.03
N LEU A 321 3.73 27.83 12.93
CA LEU A 321 2.38 27.37 12.58
C LEU A 321 1.37 27.62 13.71
N SER A 322 1.76 27.48 14.98
CA SER A 322 0.88 27.76 16.12
C SER A 322 0.57 29.25 16.27
N ALA A 323 1.58 30.12 16.11
CA ALA A 323 1.44 31.57 16.19
C ALA A 323 0.48 32.14 15.14
N SER A 324 0.55 31.61 13.91
CA SER A 324 -0.30 32.00 12.78
C SER A 324 -1.70 31.37 12.82
N ALA A 325 -1.84 30.21 13.45
CA ALA A 325 -3.12 29.57 13.74
C ALA A 325 -3.95 30.30 14.82
N GLY A 326 -3.39 31.29 15.52
CA GLY A 326 -4.13 32.08 16.53
C GLY A 326 -4.23 31.42 17.91
N ALA A 327 -3.42 30.38 18.17
CA ALA A 327 -3.24 29.82 19.51
C ALA A 327 -1.89 30.28 20.07
N ALA A 328 -1.93 31.00 21.18
CA ALA A 328 -0.75 31.41 21.93
C ALA A 328 -0.06 30.20 22.60
N ALA A 329 0.63 29.39 21.81
CA ALA A 329 1.68 28.49 22.24
C ALA A 329 2.96 28.95 21.54
N GLY A 330 3.55 30.03 22.08
CA GLY A 330 4.85 30.59 21.67
C GLY A 330 4.76 31.87 20.85
N ALA A 331 4.33 32.98 21.46
CA ALA A 331 4.69 34.29 20.90
C ALA A 331 6.11 34.62 21.33
N LEU A 332 7.08 34.50 20.42
CA LEU A 332 8.25 35.37 20.34
C LEU A 332 8.54 35.59 18.86
N LEU A 333 8.03 36.70 18.34
CA LEU A 333 8.55 37.32 17.14
C LEU A 333 9.98 37.76 17.46
N ASP A 334 10.95 37.28 16.69
CA ASP A 334 12.10 38.11 16.35
C ASP A 334 12.25 38.08 14.83
N ILE A 335 11.62 39.07 14.19
CA ILE A 335 11.88 39.38 12.80
C ILE A 335 13.22 40.11 12.79
N GLY A 336 14.29 39.37 12.56
CA GLY A 336 15.56 39.93 12.09
C GLY A 336 16.75 39.81 13.05
N VAL A 337 17.83 39.30 12.47
CA VAL A 337 19.24 39.47 12.87
C VAL A 337 19.74 38.59 14.04
N GLY A 338 20.34 37.45 13.64
CA GLY A 338 21.53 36.85 14.25
C GLY A 338 21.62 36.70 15.79
N GLY A 339 21.45 35.47 16.26
CA GLY A 339 22.22 34.91 17.39
C GLY A 339 21.95 35.46 18.80
N ALA A 340 21.37 34.60 19.65
CA ALA A 340 21.31 34.68 21.11
C ALA A 340 20.37 35.72 21.77
N SER A 341 19.24 35.25 22.31
CA SER A 341 18.88 35.57 23.71
C SER A 341 17.92 34.53 24.32
N LEU A 342 18.35 34.00 25.45
CA LEU A 342 17.61 33.16 26.39
C LEU A 342 16.76 34.06 27.31
N MET A 343 15.61 33.54 27.73
CA MET A 343 14.91 33.85 29.01
C MET A 343 14.93 35.31 29.50
N THR A 344 13.82 36.06 29.36
CA THR A 344 13.31 37.02 30.36
C THR A 344 11.85 37.39 30.00
N GLY A 345 10.95 37.42 30.97
CA GLY A 345 9.50 37.55 30.74
C GLY A 345 8.92 38.97 30.72
N ALA A 346 7.58 38.98 30.65
CA ALA A 346 6.62 40.06 30.99
C ALA A 346 6.35 41.11 29.89
N VAL A 347 5.22 41.82 29.73
CA VAL A 347 3.85 41.92 30.31
C VAL A 347 3.12 43.02 29.48
N LEU A 348 1.76 43.06 29.43
CA LEU A 348 0.82 44.08 28.86
C LEU A 348 0.30 43.81 27.42
N GLY A 349 -0.99 43.86 27.05
CA GLY A 349 -2.27 44.18 27.71
C GLY A 349 -3.44 43.72 26.79
N GLY A 350 -4.59 43.29 27.30
CA GLY A 350 -5.73 44.13 27.63
C GLY A 350 -6.96 43.26 27.95
N ILE A 351 -7.74 43.68 28.95
CA ILE A 351 -8.64 42.87 29.77
C ILE A 351 -10.10 43.09 29.37
N THR A 352 -10.93 42.03 29.27
CA THR A 352 -12.29 41.98 29.84
C THR A 352 -12.74 40.55 30.19
N SER A 353 -12.69 40.27 31.51
CA SER A 353 -13.37 39.21 32.29
C SER A 353 -12.92 37.73 32.21
N GLY A 354 -12.38 37.21 33.33
CA GLY A 354 -12.70 35.84 33.78
C GLY A 354 -11.59 34.78 34.00
N ALA A 355 -10.46 35.13 34.63
CA ALA A 355 -9.49 34.29 35.38
C ALA A 355 -9.27 32.78 35.04
N ALA A 356 -8.09 32.44 34.50
CA ALA A 356 -7.29 31.28 34.94
C ALA A 356 -5.81 31.44 34.53
N SER A 357 -4.90 31.37 35.52
CA SER A 357 -3.44 31.44 35.39
C SER A 357 -2.88 30.29 34.57
N LEU A 358 -2.22 30.59 33.45
CA LEU A 358 -1.55 29.58 32.62
C LEU A 358 -0.14 29.30 33.13
N TYR A 359 -0.05 28.45 34.15
CA TYR A 359 1.17 27.74 34.52
C TYR A 359 1.56 26.75 33.40
N PHE A 360 2.58 27.11 32.62
CA PHE A 360 3.31 26.22 31.73
C PHE A 360 4.26 25.34 32.56
N SER A 361 3.80 24.13 32.89
CA SER A 361 4.66 23.05 33.38
C SER A 361 5.20 22.31 32.16
N ALA A 362 6.53 22.15 32.08
CA ALA A 362 7.21 21.21 31.18
C ALA A 362 7.01 19.75 31.63
N GLU A 363 5.81 19.41 32.10
CA GLU A 363 5.39 18.06 32.42
C GLU A 363 4.25 17.69 31.45
N PRO A 364 4.50 16.80 30.49
CA PRO A 364 3.54 16.48 29.45
C PRO A 364 2.42 15.54 29.93
N GLU A 365 2.55 15.03 31.16
CA GLU A 365 1.44 14.52 31.96
C GLU A 365 0.97 15.59 32.94
N LYS A 366 -0.16 16.25 32.68
CA LYS A 366 -0.97 16.72 33.81
C LYS A 366 -1.84 15.55 34.24
N ILE A 367 -1.29 14.66 35.07
CA ILE A 367 -2.15 13.89 35.98
C ILE A 367 -2.79 14.91 36.90
N SER A 368 -3.97 15.35 36.48
CA SER A 368 -4.63 16.49 37.08
C SER A 368 -5.52 16.00 38.20
N LEU A 369 -5.42 16.69 39.34
CA LEU A 369 -6.21 16.41 40.51
C LEU A 369 -7.52 17.21 40.41
N LYS A 370 -8.63 16.52 40.16
CA LYS A 370 -9.96 17.15 40.13
C LYS A 370 -10.68 16.93 41.45
N LYS A 371 -11.15 18.03 42.07
CA LYS A 371 -12.05 17.98 43.23
C LYS A 371 -13.47 17.69 42.75
N MET A 372 -14.12 16.73 43.39
CA MET A 372 -15.52 16.40 43.15
C MET A 372 -16.45 17.32 43.97
N PRO A 373 -17.65 17.64 43.47
CA PRO A 373 -18.63 18.46 44.18
C PRO A 373 -19.11 17.86 45.52
N LEU A 374 -18.85 16.56 45.76
CA LEU A 374 -19.19 15.84 47.00
C LEU A 374 -17.97 15.53 47.91
N GLY A 375 -16.81 16.17 47.69
CA GLY A 375 -15.67 16.12 48.62
C GLY A 375 -14.58 15.08 48.34
N GLY A 376 -14.59 14.39 47.20
CA GLY A 376 -13.54 13.44 46.78
C GLY A 376 -12.47 14.04 45.84
N GLN A 377 -11.32 13.38 45.73
CA GLN A 377 -10.29 13.67 44.73
C GLN A 377 -10.28 12.61 43.62
N GLN A 378 -9.82 12.96 42.42
CA GLN A 378 -9.63 12.03 41.30
C GLN A 378 -8.31 12.32 40.58
N LEU A 379 -7.69 11.27 40.03
CA LEU A 379 -6.56 11.36 39.12
C LEU A 379 -7.06 11.21 37.69
N MET A 380 -6.60 12.06 36.77
CA MET A 380 -6.99 12.03 35.35
C MET A 380 -5.75 12.02 34.44
N ALA A 381 -5.67 11.08 33.51
CA ALA A 381 -4.64 11.03 32.47
C ALA A 381 -5.25 11.37 31.10
N GLY A 382 -4.59 12.24 30.34
CA GLY A 382 -5.09 12.79 29.09
C GLY A 382 -6.23 13.83 29.29
N PRO A 383 -6.80 14.38 28.21
CA PRO A 383 -6.28 14.28 26.85
C PRO A 383 -4.95 15.02 26.71
N VAL A 384 -4.06 14.48 25.88
CA VAL A 384 -2.78 15.15 25.57
C VAL A 384 -3.08 16.41 24.76
N LYS A 385 -2.70 17.57 25.30
CA LYS A 385 -2.89 18.88 24.65
C LYS A 385 -1.71 19.32 23.80
N ASN A 386 -0.64 18.53 23.79
CA ASN A 386 0.56 18.86 23.04
C ASN A 386 0.31 18.71 21.54
N LEU A 387 0.51 19.78 20.78
CA LEU A 387 0.31 19.79 19.32
C LEU A 387 1.30 18.85 18.61
N GLN A 388 2.53 18.74 19.09
CA GLN A 388 3.54 17.84 18.53
C GLN A 388 3.09 16.39 18.58
N PHE A 389 2.46 15.98 19.67
CA PHE A 389 1.84 14.65 19.79
C PHE A 389 0.79 14.40 18.69
N ALA A 390 -0.04 15.39 18.37
CA ALA A 390 -1.03 15.26 17.29
C ALA A 390 -0.38 15.09 15.91
N PHE A 391 0.71 15.80 15.63
CA PHE A 391 1.46 15.64 14.38
C PHE A 391 2.21 14.31 14.30
N VAL A 392 2.75 13.81 15.41
CA VAL A 392 3.35 12.47 15.50
C VAL A 392 2.32 11.40 15.14
N LEU A 393 1.13 11.44 15.75
CA LEU A 393 0.05 10.49 15.46
C LEU A 393 -0.37 10.54 13.98
N LEU A 394 -0.55 11.75 13.43
CA LEU A 394 -0.90 11.92 12.03
C LEU A 394 0.19 11.36 11.10
N GLY A 395 1.46 11.67 11.37
CA GLY A 395 2.61 11.15 10.62
C GLY A 395 2.66 9.62 10.63
N ARG A 396 2.56 9.00 11.82
CA ARG A 396 2.53 7.53 11.96
C ARG A 396 1.37 6.90 11.20
N ALA A 397 0.17 7.46 11.33
CA ALA A 397 -1.03 6.96 10.68
C ALA A 397 -0.93 7.07 9.15
N LEU A 398 -0.37 8.16 8.63
CA LEU A 398 -0.09 8.34 7.20
C LEU A 398 0.98 7.36 6.70
N SER A 399 2.07 7.18 7.45
CA SER A 399 3.13 6.23 7.09
C SER A 399 2.57 4.81 7.01
N PHE A 400 1.77 4.39 8.00
CA PHE A 400 1.12 3.08 7.97
C PHE A 400 0.17 2.94 6.77
N GLN A 401 -0.72 3.92 6.56
CA GLN A 401 -1.67 3.89 5.46
C GLN A 401 -0.97 3.80 4.10
N ARG A 402 0.09 4.59 3.87
CA ARG A 402 0.87 4.53 2.63
C ARG A 402 1.59 3.20 2.45
N ALA A 403 2.21 2.72 3.52
CA ALA A 403 2.92 1.44 3.50
C ALA A 403 1.98 0.29 3.12
N VAL A 404 0.75 0.27 3.64
CA VAL A 404 -0.28 -0.71 3.28
C VAL A 404 -0.80 -0.48 1.86
N ALA A 405 -1.13 0.76 1.48
CA ALA A 405 -1.68 1.07 0.16
C ALA A 405 -0.72 0.76 -1.00
N GLN A 406 0.58 0.80 -0.74
CA GLN A 406 1.64 0.47 -1.70
C GLN A 406 2.17 -0.95 -1.55
N HIS A 407 1.68 -1.72 -0.57
CA HIS A 407 2.09 -3.09 -0.38
C HIS A 407 1.52 -3.96 -1.50
N SER A 408 2.37 -4.74 -2.15
CA SER A 408 1.88 -5.68 -3.16
C SER A 408 1.32 -6.92 -2.51
N HIS A 409 0.19 -7.43 -2.99
CA HIS A 409 -0.35 -8.74 -2.60
C HIS A 409 0.55 -9.93 -2.97
N ALA A 410 1.56 -9.72 -3.83
CA ALA A 410 2.60 -10.71 -4.07
C ALA A 410 3.66 -10.75 -2.95
N ASN A 411 3.77 -9.66 -2.16
CA ASN A 411 4.64 -9.59 -1.01
C ASN A 411 3.92 -10.16 0.23
N ARG A 412 4.56 -11.12 0.91
CA ARG A 412 4.06 -11.71 2.16
C ARG A 412 5.04 -11.56 3.30
N ASP A 413 6.12 -10.84 3.07
CA ASP A 413 7.07 -10.51 4.10
C ASP A 413 6.42 -9.56 5.10
N VAL A 414 6.94 -9.56 6.32
CA VAL A 414 6.51 -8.62 7.35
C VAL A 414 6.71 -7.19 6.84
N LEU A 415 5.64 -6.39 6.85
CA LEU A 415 5.70 -4.99 6.45
C LEU A 415 6.52 -4.21 7.48
N GLN A 416 7.73 -3.84 7.07
CA GLN A 416 8.64 -3.02 7.88
C GLN A 416 8.26 -1.55 7.74
N LEU A 417 7.70 -0.97 8.82
CA LEU A 417 7.32 0.44 8.85
C LEU A 417 8.57 1.30 8.98
N ARG A 418 8.96 1.96 7.88
CA ARG A 418 10.02 2.96 7.87
C ARG A 418 9.43 4.34 8.13
N TYR A 419 9.72 4.91 9.30
CA TYR A 419 9.40 6.31 9.58
C TYR A 419 10.51 7.19 9.01
N GLU A 420 10.32 7.69 7.78
CA GLU A 420 11.26 8.65 7.18
C GLU A 420 11.26 9.96 7.96
N GLN A 421 12.45 10.41 8.36
CA GLN A 421 12.65 11.45 9.38
C GLN A 421 12.48 12.88 8.85
N ASP A 422 12.37 13.06 7.53
CA ASP A 422 12.39 14.38 6.90
C ASP A 422 11.00 14.92 6.53
N GLU A 423 10.89 16.25 6.64
CA GLU A 423 9.72 17.14 6.56
C GLU A 423 8.87 17.08 5.25
N HIS A 424 8.82 15.96 4.52
CA HIS A 424 8.25 15.88 3.16
C HIS A 424 6.71 15.93 3.14
N TRP A 425 6.03 15.15 3.99
CA TRP A 425 4.57 14.96 3.86
C TRP A 425 3.77 16.23 4.15
N LEU A 426 4.20 17.08 5.08
CA LEU A 426 3.50 18.33 5.39
C LEU A 426 3.71 19.40 4.31
N GLN A 427 4.84 19.35 3.59
CA GLN A 427 5.13 20.28 2.48
C GLN A 427 4.21 20.09 1.28
N THR A 428 3.52 18.94 1.18
CA THR A 428 2.49 18.70 0.14
C THR A 428 1.26 19.59 0.32
N LEU A 429 1.04 20.13 1.52
CA LEU A 429 -0.03 21.06 1.82
C LEU A 429 0.42 22.51 1.60
N ASP A 430 -0.48 23.33 1.06
CA ASP A 430 -0.24 24.77 1.02
C ASP A 430 -0.29 25.39 2.44
N LYS A 431 0.19 26.63 2.59
CA LYS A 431 0.22 27.31 3.89
C LYS A 431 -1.17 27.41 4.54
N THR A 432 -2.23 27.63 3.75
CA THR A 432 -3.60 27.75 4.27
C THR A 432 -4.08 26.43 4.83
N GLN A 433 -3.81 25.33 4.14
CA GLN A 433 -4.10 23.97 4.56
C GLN A 433 -3.31 23.60 5.82
N GLN A 434 -2.00 23.90 5.88
CA GLN A 434 -1.17 23.65 7.07
C GLN A 434 -1.71 24.40 8.31
N LEU A 435 -2.12 25.66 8.15
CA LEU A 435 -2.73 26.46 9.23
C LEU A 435 -4.06 25.87 9.67
N SER A 436 -4.90 25.48 8.71
CA SER A 436 -6.21 24.88 9.01
C SER A 436 -6.05 23.55 9.75
N LEU A 437 -5.14 22.69 9.29
CA LEU A 437 -4.80 21.42 9.96
C LEU A 437 -4.36 21.67 11.40
N THR A 438 -3.44 22.62 11.60
CA THR A 438 -2.92 22.98 12.92
C THR A 438 -4.04 23.39 13.87
N ARG A 439 -4.96 24.26 13.42
CA ARG A 439 -6.13 24.69 14.22
C ARG A 439 -7.03 23.51 14.58
N LEU A 440 -7.29 22.62 13.62
CA LEU A 440 -8.14 21.45 13.81
C LEU A 440 -7.53 20.47 14.82
N LEU A 441 -6.24 20.14 14.70
CA LEU A 441 -5.53 19.27 15.64
C LEU A 441 -5.49 19.86 17.07
N GLN A 442 -5.26 21.17 17.20
CA GLN A 442 -5.32 21.86 18.51
C GLN A 442 -6.72 21.80 19.14
N LYS A 443 -7.77 21.93 18.32
CA LYS A 443 -9.16 21.91 18.78
C LYS A 443 -9.67 20.49 19.03
N ALA A 444 -9.12 19.48 18.36
CA ALA A 444 -9.60 18.10 18.40
C ALA A 444 -9.82 17.58 19.82
N GLY A 445 -8.88 17.84 20.74
CA GLY A 445 -9.00 17.41 22.15
C GLY A 445 -10.15 18.07 22.93
N LYS A 446 -10.74 19.15 22.43
CA LYS A 446 -11.96 19.80 22.99
C LYS A 446 -13.24 19.37 22.25
N GLY A 447 -13.13 18.62 21.16
CA GLY A 447 -14.22 18.29 20.25
C GLY A 447 -14.27 19.20 19.02
N LEU A 448 -14.54 18.58 17.87
CA LEU A 448 -14.76 19.24 16.59
C LEU A 448 -16.26 19.26 16.28
N SER A 449 -16.72 20.33 15.63
CA SER A 449 -18.05 20.36 14.99
C SER A 449 -18.06 19.50 13.72
N ALA A 450 -19.26 19.13 13.23
CA ALA A 450 -19.38 18.32 12.00
C ALA A 450 -18.60 18.91 10.80
N ARG A 451 -18.72 20.23 10.57
CA ARG A 451 -17.97 20.95 9.52
C ARG A 451 -16.45 20.89 9.70
N GLU A 452 -15.98 20.87 10.95
CA GLU A 452 -14.55 20.78 11.24
C GLU A 452 -14.02 19.35 11.07
N VAL A 453 -14.87 18.34 11.32
CA VAL A 453 -14.55 16.93 11.01
C VAL A 453 -14.43 16.75 9.50
N GLU A 454 -15.40 17.24 8.73
CA GLU A 454 -15.36 17.22 7.26
C GLU A 454 -14.09 17.90 6.73
N LYS A 455 -13.76 19.09 7.25
CA LYS A 455 -12.55 19.81 6.84
C LYS A 455 -11.25 19.09 7.22
N LEU A 456 -11.22 18.40 8.37
CA LEU A 456 -10.07 17.56 8.74
C LEU A 456 -9.91 16.42 7.73
N GLN A 457 -11.02 15.74 7.40
CA GLN A 457 -11.02 14.66 6.42
C GLN A 457 -10.58 15.11 5.03
N GLU A 458 -11.01 16.29 4.56
CA GLU A 458 -10.55 16.87 3.28
C GLU A 458 -9.03 17.08 3.25
N ILE A 459 -8.46 17.61 4.34
CA ILE A 459 -7.01 17.83 4.42
C ILE A 459 -6.27 16.51 4.51
N VAL A 460 -6.76 15.55 5.29
CA VAL A 460 -6.17 14.19 5.37
C VAL A 460 -6.24 13.50 4.01
N MET A 461 -7.36 13.63 3.28
CA MET A 461 -7.49 13.11 1.92
C MET A 461 -6.44 13.71 1.00
N ALA A 462 -6.23 15.03 1.05
CA ALA A 462 -5.18 15.68 0.28
C ALA A 462 -3.77 15.18 0.64
N LEU A 463 -3.51 14.83 1.90
CA LEU A 463 -2.25 14.24 2.35
C LEU A 463 -2.04 12.80 1.86
N ILE A 464 -3.13 12.05 1.66
CA ILE A 464 -3.10 10.70 1.10
C ILE A 464 -2.84 10.79 -0.42
N SER A 465 -3.61 11.61 -1.14
CA SER A 465 -3.56 11.67 -2.61
C SER A 465 -2.35 12.39 -3.22
N LYS A 466 -1.61 13.22 -2.47
CA LYS A 466 -0.44 13.97 -3.00
C LYS A 466 0.90 13.26 -2.84
N VAL A 467 0.91 12.06 -2.28
CA VAL A 467 2.13 11.25 -2.04
C VAL A 467 2.11 9.94 -2.84
N GLU A 468 0.99 9.64 -3.51
CA GLU A 468 0.95 8.77 -4.69
C GLU A 468 1.53 9.52 -5.90
#